data_AF-A0A7S0RXK5-F1
#
_entry.id   AF-A0A7S0RXK5-F1
#
_cell.length_a   1.000
_cell.length_b   1.000
_cell.length_c   1.000
_cell.angle_alpha   90.00
_cell.angle_beta   90.00
_cell.angle_gamma   90.00
#
_symmetry.space_group_name_H-M   'P 1'
#
loop_
_entity.id
_entity.type
_entity.pdbx_description
1 polymer ?
#
loop_
_entity_poly.entity_id
_entity_poly.type
_entity_poly.pdbx_seq_one_letter_code
_entity_poly.pdbx_strand_id
1 'polypeptide(L)'
;MKAALKQPVCVLSGRKTSSGSARARAIALAKPGSQGPNMLSFRHTQCPVRISAASPGRSSSRKTTTPYAAAATSETAAEKPEMDLAATLKLTVVNFYLNVFGGFEAGIKFLVDTMFPTKIKSIFAGLFASYKEQVTISMDGDAAKASSKTAAIFREMIRAYAGQLIGVPYQFPNYHTAIREGPIDYFKLGNDYVGTLINYDRSLLGNPHLWAQIEQQIAAKENVVLFANHQSEADAAFIPLLTQAAHPGLGEKVVYIAGDRVVSDLMSKPFSMGRNLLCINSKKHMAADDSKTKSKKMRQNMQTLKEMQKLMQEGGHIIWIAPSGGRDRRQADGTLFPDNFDPASVELMKKFAEKKGAKPTHFYPLAMATYDTMPPPTSVGGDLGEERVVTYCGCGLGLSEEVDITENGLWYTTMDEDVDSRTEGEIRAKYIYGKVMEQYAKIGDCMDNDREAFLPEGCVRPVKAWP
;
A
#
# COMPACT_ATOMS: atom_id res chain seq x y z
N MET A 1 -63.05 -14.39 -8.23
CA MET A 1 -63.11 -14.16 -9.68
C MET A 1 -62.14 -13.02 -10.03
N LYS A 2 -61.13 -13.35 -10.85
CA LYS A 2 -60.29 -12.55 -11.75
C LYS A 2 -59.92 -11.08 -11.41
N ALA A 3 -58.60 -10.90 -11.31
CA ALA A 3 -57.82 -9.71 -11.64
C ALA A 3 -57.93 -9.30 -13.12
N ALA A 4 -57.50 -8.06 -13.44
CA ALA A 4 -56.90 -7.58 -14.71
C ALA A 4 -57.18 -6.07 -14.90
N LEU A 5 -56.41 -5.24 -15.61
CA LEU A 5 -55.01 -5.15 -16.10
C LEU A 5 -54.98 -3.93 -17.05
N LYS A 6 -53.78 -3.37 -17.28
CA LYS A 6 -53.31 -2.66 -18.51
C LYS A 6 -53.74 -1.19 -18.73
N GLN A 7 -52.82 -0.21 -18.75
CA GLN A 7 -51.73 0.13 -19.72
C GLN A 7 -52.20 1.17 -20.80
N PRO A 8 -51.33 1.75 -21.66
CA PRO A 8 -50.69 3.07 -21.48
C PRO A 8 -51.03 4.03 -22.65
N VAL A 9 -50.49 5.26 -22.67
CA VAL A 9 -50.54 6.12 -23.88
C VAL A 9 -49.18 6.75 -24.15
N CYS A 10 -48.66 6.45 -25.34
CA CYS A 10 -47.58 7.14 -26.03
C CYS A 10 -48.21 7.88 -27.22
N VAL A 11 -47.90 9.17 -27.42
CA VAL A 11 -48.14 9.87 -28.69
C VAL A 11 -46.99 10.83 -28.97
N LEU A 12 -46.42 10.65 -30.17
CA LEU A 12 -45.44 11.49 -30.85
C LEU A 12 -46.09 12.75 -31.45
N SER A 13 -45.35 13.86 -31.54
CA SER A 13 -45.03 14.59 -32.80
C SER A 13 -44.71 16.07 -32.55
N GLY A 14 -43.79 16.62 -33.35
CA GLY A 14 -43.65 18.07 -33.51
C GLY A 14 -42.22 18.59 -33.76
N ARG A 15 -41.73 18.45 -34.99
CA ARG A 15 -40.56 19.19 -35.53
C ARG A 15 -40.83 20.70 -35.53
N LYS A 16 -39.81 21.52 -35.21
CA LYS A 16 -39.49 22.74 -35.95
C LYS A 16 -38.00 23.09 -35.83
N THR A 17 -37.50 23.59 -36.95
CA THR A 17 -36.11 23.89 -37.34
C THR A 17 -35.63 25.24 -36.82
N SER A 18 -34.33 25.39 -36.52
CA SER A 18 -33.55 26.56 -36.94
C SER A 18 -32.05 26.30 -36.91
N SER A 19 -31.38 26.97 -37.83
CA SER A 19 -30.00 26.91 -38.31
C SER A 19 -28.99 27.64 -37.42
N GLY A 20 -27.73 27.20 -37.40
CA GLY A 20 -26.63 27.94 -36.79
C GLY A 20 -25.24 27.32 -36.96
N SER A 21 -24.69 27.43 -38.18
CA SER A 21 -23.26 27.40 -38.58
C SER A 21 -22.17 27.13 -37.51
N ALA A 22 -21.52 25.96 -37.58
CA ALA A 22 -20.18 25.74 -37.03
C ALA A 22 -19.14 25.63 -38.17
N ARG A 23 -18.21 26.59 -38.21
CA ARG A 23 -17.01 26.59 -39.07
C ARG A 23 -16.02 25.54 -38.54
N ALA A 24 -15.86 24.44 -39.26
CA ALA A 24 -14.73 23.53 -39.08
C ALA A 24 -13.53 24.07 -39.89
N ARG A 25 -12.40 24.35 -39.21
CA ARG A 25 -11.10 24.51 -39.88
C ARG A 25 -10.46 23.13 -40.00
N ALA A 26 -10.39 22.64 -41.23
CA ALA A 26 -9.55 21.53 -41.62
C ALA A 26 -8.08 21.98 -41.64
N ILE A 27 -7.19 21.21 -41.01
CA ILE A 27 -5.75 21.25 -41.27
C ILE A 27 -5.41 19.93 -41.97
N ALA A 28 -4.93 20.06 -43.19
CA ALA A 28 -4.49 18.98 -44.05
C ALA A 28 -3.13 18.44 -43.58
N LEU A 29 -3.02 17.11 -43.47
CA LEU A 29 -1.75 16.39 -43.36
C LEU A 29 -1.45 15.75 -44.71
N ALA A 30 -0.38 16.20 -45.34
CA ALA A 30 0.19 15.58 -46.52
C ALA A 30 1.21 14.50 -46.11
N LYS A 31 1.06 13.30 -46.70
CA LYS A 31 2.14 12.33 -46.95
C LYS A 31 2.40 12.33 -48.47
N PRO A 32 3.63 12.10 -48.97
CA PRO A 32 4.07 10.71 -49.17
C PRO A 32 5.59 10.49 -49.01
N GLY A 33 5.99 9.22 -48.84
CA GLY A 33 7.39 8.81 -48.93
C GLY A 33 7.66 7.41 -48.40
N SER A 34 7.38 6.41 -49.22
CA SER A 34 7.68 4.99 -49.03
C SER A 34 9.16 4.68 -49.25
N GLN A 35 9.81 3.94 -48.33
CA GLN A 35 10.79 2.88 -48.65
C GLN A 35 10.78 1.81 -47.54
N GLY A 36 10.59 0.56 -47.93
CA GLY A 36 10.69 -0.64 -47.09
C GLY A 36 12.12 -1.21 -47.05
N PRO A 37 12.31 -2.47 -46.61
CA PRO A 37 13.00 -2.72 -45.34
C PRO A 37 14.36 -3.38 -45.50
N ASN A 38 15.29 -3.08 -44.59
CA ASN A 38 16.50 -3.88 -44.38
C ASN A 38 16.35 -4.73 -43.10
N MET A 39 16.22 -6.04 -43.32
CA MET A 39 16.40 -7.08 -42.32
C MET A 39 17.82 -7.03 -41.76
N LEU A 40 17.96 -6.87 -40.44
CA LEU A 40 19.19 -7.22 -39.72
C LEU A 40 18.87 -8.33 -38.72
N SER A 41 19.37 -9.52 -39.04
CA SER A 41 19.37 -10.69 -38.18
C SER A 41 20.28 -10.47 -36.98
N PHE A 42 19.76 -10.56 -35.76
CA PHE A 42 20.61 -10.75 -34.58
C PHE A 42 20.81 -12.24 -34.34
N ARG A 43 22.01 -12.70 -34.70
CA ARG A 43 22.53 -14.02 -34.34
C ARG A 43 22.90 -14.03 -32.85
N HIS A 44 22.49 -15.10 -32.18
CA HIS A 44 23.06 -15.56 -30.92
C HIS A 44 24.60 -15.53 -30.95
N THR A 45 25.19 -14.82 -30.00
CA THR A 45 26.59 -15.05 -29.61
C THR A 45 26.60 -15.38 -28.12
N GLN A 46 26.69 -16.67 -27.84
CA GLN A 46 27.12 -17.18 -26.55
C GLN A 46 28.61 -16.86 -26.41
N CYS A 47 28.98 -16.02 -25.45
CA CYS A 47 30.37 -15.85 -25.04
C CYS A 47 30.72 -16.91 -23.99
N PRO A 48 31.76 -17.75 -24.20
CA PRO A 48 32.21 -18.71 -23.21
C PRO A 48 33.14 -18.03 -22.21
N VAL A 49 32.74 -18.02 -20.94
CA VAL A 49 33.63 -17.63 -19.84
C VAL A 49 34.60 -18.79 -19.59
N ARG A 50 35.87 -18.60 -19.97
CA ARG A 50 36.99 -19.41 -19.49
C ARG A 50 37.27 -19.05 -18.04
N ILE A 51 37.02 -19.97 -17.11
CA ILE A 51 37.58 -19.90 -15.76
C ILE A 51 38.72 -20.92 -15.68
N SER A 52 39.91 -20.38 -15.44
CA SER A 52 41.15 -21.12 -15.19
C SER A 52 41.04 -21.93 -13.90
N ALA A 53 41.40 -23.21 -13.96
CA ALA A 53 41.62 -24.05 -12.79
C ALA A 53 42.90 -23.61 -12.07
N ALA A 54 42.83 -23.44 -10.75
CA ALA A 54 43.97 -23.36 -9.85
C ALA A 54 43.74 -24.30 -8.65
N SER A 55 44.78 -25.09 -8.35
CA SER A 55 44.85 -26.19 -7.38
C SER A 55 44.66 -25.78 -5.91
N PRO A 56 44.39 -26.74 -5.00
CA PRO A 56 43.90 -26.46 -3.66
C PRO A 56 45.04 -26.19 -2.66
N GLY A 57 45.04 -25.00 -2.08
CA GLY A 57 45.85 -24.64 -0.92
C GLY A 57 45.06 -24.78 0.38
N ARG A 58 45.39 -25.78 1.19
CA ARG A 58 44.95 -25.92 2.58
C ARG A 58 45.54 -24.77 3.41
N SER A 59 44.68 -23.99 4.07
CA SER A 59 45.08 -23.18 5.24
C SER A 59 43.86 -22.96 6.13
N SER A 60 43.99 -23.40 7.38
CA SER A 60 43.00 -23.27 8.43
C SER A 60 42.96 -21.84 8.97
N SER A 61 41.80 -21.20 8.98
CA SER A 61 41.55 -20.05 9.86
C SER A 61 40.11 -20.07 10.37
N ARG A 62 40.02 -20.01 11.70
CA ARG A 62 38.81 -19.91 12.54
C ARG A 62 37.72 -19.02 11.93
N LYS A 63 36.52 -19.58 11.77
CA LYS A 63 35.27 -18.79 11.67
C LYS A 63 34.89 -18.30 13.06
N THR A 64 35.23 -17.07 13.38
CA THR A 64 34.55 -16.28 14.41
C THR A 64 33.33 -15.63 13.77
N THR A 65 32.17 -16.27 13.92
CA THR A 65 30.87 -15.65 13.71
C THR A 65 30.58 -14.76 14.90
N THR A 66 30.73 -13.45 14.75
CA THR A 66 30.18 -12.46 15.67
C THR A 66 28.68 -12.32 15.40
N PRO A 67 27.79 -12.59 16.37
CA PRO A 67 26.38 -12.23 16.25
C PRO A 67 26.25 -10.71 16.39
N TYR A 68 25.47 -10.10 15.51
CA TYR A 68 25.01 -8.72 15.66
C TYR A 68 24.17 -8.67 16.94
N ALA A 69 24.78 -8.18 18.02
CA ALA A 69 24.09 -7.96 19.28
C ALA A 69 23.06 -6.86 19.08
N ALA A 70 21.79 -7.19 19.31
CA ALA A 70 20.71 -6.23 19.45
C ALA A 70 21.11 -5.20 20.52
N ALA A 71 21.24 -3.94 20.10
CA ALA A 71 21.49 -2.85 21.02
C ALA A 71 20.22 -2.63 21.87
N ALA A 72 20.25 -3.16 23.08
CA ALA A 72 19.28 -2.85 24.13
C ALA A 72 19.42 -1.37 24.51
N THR A 73 18.52 -0.53 23.98
CA THR A 73 18.28 0.79 24.55
C THR A 73 17.47 0.61 25.84
N SER A 74 17.96 1.20 26.93
CA SER A 74 17.42 1.09 28.27
C SER A 74 15.94 1.46 28.35
N GLU A 75 15.08 0.46 28.48
CA GLU A 75 13.70 0.63 28.92
C GLU A 75 13.69 0.90 30.43
N THR A 76 13.10 2.02 30.82
CA THR A 76 12.48 2.14 32.14
C THR A 76 11.57 0.94 32.33
N ALA A 77 11.83 0.13 33.35
CA ALA A 77 11.13 -1.11 33.66
C ALA A 77 9.61 -0.93 33.56
N ALA A 78 9.05 -1.32 32.41
CA ALA A 78 7.64 -1.60 32.28
C ALA A 78 7.40 -2.93 33.01
N GLU A 79 6.49 -2.95 33.97
CA GLU A 79 6.01 -4.19 34.57
C GLU A 79 5.66 -5.18 33.46
N LYS A 80 6.32 -6.34 33.46
CA LYS A 80 5.92 -7.44 32.57
C LYS A 80 4.47 -7.77 32.90
N PRO A 81 3.54 -7.76 31.94
CA PRO A 81 2.16 -8.10 32.22
C PRO A 81 2.11 -9.52 32.78
N GLU A 82 1.48 -9.66 33.94
CA GLU A 82 1.26 -10.94 34.59
C GLU A 82 0.53 -11.86 33.59
N MET A 83 1.12 -13.02 33.30
CA MET A 83 0.65 -13.90 32.24
C MET A 83 -0.67 -14.53 32.67
N ASP A 84 -1.79 -14.04 32.15
CA ASP A 84 -3.10 -14.62 32.38
C ASP A 84 -3.13 -16.06 31.83
N LEU A 85 -3.01 -17.03 32.74
CA LEU A 85 -3.00 -18.45 32.43
C LEU A 85 -4.32 -18.89 31.78
N ALA A 86 -5.45 -18.27 32.15
CA ALA A 86 -6.74 -18.56 31.56
C ALA A 86 -6.84 -18.04 30.12
N ALA A 87 -6.36 -16.83 29.84
CA ALA A 87 -6.26 -16.30 28.48
C ALA A 87 -5.34 -17.16 27.61
N THR A 88 -4.19 -17.58 28.15
CA THR A 88 -3.22 -18.44 27.46
C THR A 88 -3.82 -19.81 27.12
N LEU A 89 -4.54 -20.43 28.05
CA LEU A 89 -5.24 -21.69 27.83
C LEU A 89 -6.34 -21.53 26.77
N LYS A 90 -7.17 -20.48 26.85
CA LYS A 90 -8.21 -20.18 25.87
C LYS A 90 -7.63 -20.01 24.46
N LEU A 91 -6.54 -19.25 24.32
CA LEU A 91 -5.87 -19.06 23.04
C LEU A 91 -5.30 -20.37 22.49
N THR A 92 -4.76 -21.23 23.35
CA THR A 92 -4.29 -22.58 22.99
C THR A 92 -5.44 -23.44 22.44
N VAL A 93 -6.60 -23.42 23.10
CA VAL A 93 -7.80 -24.14 22.65
C VAL A 93 -8.29 -23.61 21.30
N VAL A 94 -8.33 -22.29 21.11
CA VAL A 94 -8.70 -21.67 19.83
C VAL A 94 -7.74 -22.08 18.72
N ASN A 95 -6.43 -22.06 18.98
CA ASN A 95 -5.42 -22.48 18.02
C ASN A 95 -5.56 -23.95 17.63
N PHE A 96 -5.81 -24.82 18.61
CA PHE A 96 -6.09 -26.23 18.35
C PHE A 96 -7.34 -26.40 17.48
N TYR A 97 -8.43 -25.72 17.81
CA TYR A 97 -9.66 -25.73 17.01
C TYR A 97 -9.41 -25.25 15.58
N LEU A 98 -8.69 -24.14 15.38
CA LEU A 98 -8.36 -23.62 14.05
C LEU A 98 -7.50 -24.59 13.24
N ASN A 99 -6.61 -25.35 13.88
CA ASN A 99 -5.80 -26.36 13.20
C ASN A 99 -6.64 -27.54 12.70
N VAL A 100 -7.68 -27.93 13.45
CA VAL A 100 -8.53 -29.08 13.11
C VAL A 100 -9.67 -28.68 12.15
N PHE A 101 -10.34 -27.56 12.43
CA PHE A 101 -11.58 -27.17 11.75
C PHE A 101 -11.47 -25.89 10.92
N GLY A 102 -10.40 -25.10 11.09
CA GLY A 102 -10.21 -23.83 10.37
C GLY A 102 -9.92 -23.99 8.87
N GLY A 103 -9.72 -25.22 8.38
CA GLY A 103 -9.67 -25.51 6.94
C GLY A 103 -11.05 -25.47 6.27
N PHE A 104 -12.14 -25.40 7.04
CA PHE A 104 -13.51 -25.43 6.54
C PHE A 104 -14.25 -24.14 6.89
N GLU A 105 -15.08 -23.64 5.97
CA GLU A 105 -15.86 -22.41 6.20
C GLU A 105 -16.78 -22.52 7.42
N ALA A 106 -17.40 -23.68 7.62
CA ALA A 106 -18.27 -23.93 8.77
C ALA A 106 -17.48 -23.83 10.10
N GLY A 107 -16.25 -24.32 10.12
CA GLY A 107 -15.38 -24.25 11.29
C GLY A 107 -15.02 -22.80 11.63
N ILE A 108 -14.67 -22.00 10.62
CA ILE A 108 -14.40 -20.56 10.72
C ILE A 108 -15.63 -19.81 11.25
N LYS A 109 -16.80 -20.01 10.63
CA LYS A 109 -18.05 -19.34 11.02
C LYS A 109 -18.45 -19.66 12.47
N PHE A 110 -18.43 -20.94 12.84
CA PHE A 110 -18.74 -21.38 14.21
C PHE A 110 -17.88 -20.66 15.26
N LEU A 111 -16.57 -20.55 15.00
CA LEU A 111 -15.65 -19.94 15.92
C LEU A 111 -15.91 -18.43 16.07
N VAL A 112 -16.14 -17.73 14.96
CA VAL A 112 -16.51 -16.30 14.97
C VAL A 112 -17.82 -16.07 15.70
N ASP A 113 -18.84 -16.90 15.44
CA ASP A 113 -20.13 -16.83 16.09
C ASP A 113 -20.05 -17.08 17.60
N THR A 114 -19.07 -17.85 18.05
CA THR A 114 -18.86 -18.13 19.48
C THR A 114 -18.02 -17.07 20.17
N MET A 115 -16.99 -16.55 19.49
CA MET A 115 -15.89 -15.83 20.16
C MET A 115 -15.89 -14.30 19.91
N PHE A 116 -16.44 -13.81 18.80
CA PHE A 116 -16.34 -12.39 18.46
C PHE A 116 -17.45 -11.56 19.14
N PRO A 117 -17.20 -10.29 19.48
CA PRO A 117 -18.26 -9.36 19.89
C PRO A 117 -19.30 -9.20 18.76
N THR A 118 -20.57 -9.02 19.12
CA THR A 118 -21.69 -8.93 18.16
C THR A 118 -21.45 -7.94 17.03
N LYS A 119 -20.87 -6.76 17.35
CA LYS A 119 -20.55 -5.72 16.35
C LYS A 119 -19.56 -6.21 15.27
N ILE A 120 -18.61 -7.08 15.64
CA ILE A 120 -17.57 -7.59 14.74
C ILE A 120 -18.09 -8.77 13.89
N LYS A 121 -19.05 -9.56 14.41
CA LYS A 121 -19.61 -10.72 13.69
C LYS A 121 -20.23 -10.34 12.35
N SER A 122 -21.07 -9.29 12.32
CA SER A 122 -21.74 -8.86 11.09
C SER A 122 -20.75 -8.36 10.04
N ILE A 123 -19.76 -7.57 10.45
CA ILE A 123 -18.70 -7.06 9.58
C ILE A 123 -17.89 -8.22 9.01
N PHE A 124 -17.50 -9.17 9.87
CA PHE A 124 -16.74 -10.33 9.44
C PHE A 124 -17.53 -11.20 8.46
N ALA A 125 -18.82 -11.43 8.71
CA ALA A 125 -19.65 -12.22 7.82
C ALA A 125 -19.77 -11.57 6.43
N GLY A 126 -20.00 -10.26 6.37
CA GLY A 126 -20.01 -9.49 5.12
C GLY A 126 -18.67 -9.55 4.40
N LEU A 127 -17.57 -9.32 5.12
CA LEU A 127 -16.21 -9.39 4.58
C LEU A 127 -15.88 -10.79 4.05
N PHE A 128 -16.21 -11.85 4.78
CA PHE A 128 -15.96 -13.23 4.37
C PHE A 128 -16.72 -13.55 3.07
N ALA A 129 -17.99 -13.13 2.98
CA ALA A 129 -18.81 -13.36 1.80
C ALA A 129 -18.26 -12.59 0.58
N SER A 130 -18.02 -11.28 0.72
CA SER A 130 -17.45 -10.43 -0.32
C SER A 130 -16.09 -10.96 -0.78
N TYR A 131 -15.20 -11.33 0.16
CA TYR A 131 -13.89 -11.87 -0.17
C TYR A 131 -14.00 -13.17 -0.95
N LYS A 132 -14.82 -14.14 -0.49
CA LYS A 132 -15.00 -15.42 -1.18
C LYS A 132 -15.49 -15.23 -2.62
N GLU A 133 -16.43 -14.31 -2.84
CA GLU A 133 -16.93 -13.98 -4.17
C GLU A 133 -15.78 -13.51 -5.08
N GLN A 134 -14.97 -12.57 -4.62
CA GLN A 134 -13.84 -12.06 -5.39
C GLN A 134 -12.74 -13.11 -5.62
N VAL A 135 -12.47 -13.98 -4.64
CA VAL A 135 -11.55 -15.10 -4.83
C VAL A 135 -12.11 -16.13 -5.82
N THR A 136 -13.43 -16.28 -5.90
CA THR A 136 -14.05 -17.14 -6.91
C THR A 136 -13.81 -16.58 -8.30
N ILE A 137 -13.92 -15.26 -8.47
CA ILE A 137 -13.58 -14.57 -9.72
C ILE A 137 -12.08 -14.76 -10.05
N SER A 138 -11.18 -14.60 -9.08
CA SER A 138 -9.73 -14.75 -9.30
C SER A 138 -9.27 -16.19 -9.57
N MET A 139 -10.17 -17.17 -9.41
CA MET A 139 -9.94 -18.59 -9.66
C MET A 139 -10.79 -19.10 -10.83
N ASP A 140 -11.14 -18.22 -11.78
CA ASP A 140 -11.91 -18.56 -12.98
C ASP A 140 -13.25 -19.26 -12.69
N GLY A 141 -13.89 -18.93 -11.57
CA GLY A 141 -15.15 -19.52 -11.14
C GLY A 141 -15.04 -20.84 -10.36
N ASP A 142 -13.82 -21.33 -10.07
CA ASP A 142 -13.63 -22.55 -9.27
C ASP A 142 -13.98 -22.30 -7.79
N ALA A 143 -15.24 -22.57 -7.46
CA ALA A 143 -15.78 -22.38 -6.12
C ALA A 143 -15.10 -23.25 -5.06
N ALA A 144 -14.65 -24.47 -5.40
CA ALA A 144 -14.02 -25.37 -4.44
C ALA A 144 -12.62 -24.87 -4.05
N LYS A 145 -11.82 -24.47 -5.04
CA LYS A 145 -10.51 -23.86 -4.83
C LYS A 145 -10.65 -22.51 -4.11
N ALA A 146 -11.63 -21.70 -4.47
CA ALA A 146 -11.90 -20.42 -3.83
C ALA A 146 -12.30 -20.59 -2.36
N SER A 147 -13.18 -21.55 -2.04
CA SER A 147 -13.54 -21.92 -0.68
C SER A 147 -12.33 -22.35 0.14
N SER A 148 -11.47 -23.21 -0.41
CA SER A 148 -10.26 -23.66 0.28
C SER A 148 -9.26 -22.53 0.53
N LYS A 149 -9.01 -21.67 -0.46
CA LYS A 149 -8.09 -20.52 -0.32
C LYS A 149 -8.64 -19.49 0.67
N THR A 150 -9.93 -19.19 0.59
CA THR A 150 -10.61 -18.28 1.53
C THR A 150 -10.51 -18.81 2.97
N ALA A 151 -10.84 -20.08 3.20
CA ALA A 151 -10.75 -20.67 4.54
C ALA A 151 -9.32 -20.63 5.08
N ALA A 152 -8.30 -20.93 4.26
CA ALA A 152 -6.91 -20.89 4.67
C ALA A 152 -6.45 -19.49 5.12
N ILE A 153 -6.82 -18.43 4.38
CA ILE A 153 -6.49 -17.05 4.73
C ILE A 153 -7.24 -16.60 5.98
N PHE A 154 -8.54 -16.85 6.04
CA PHE A 154 -9.38 -16.43 7.16
C PHE A 154 -9.08 -17.19 8.46
N ARG A 155 -8.57 -18.42 8.37
CA ARG A 155 -8.02 -19.14 9.53
C ARG A 155 -6.91 -18.34 10.21
N GLU A 156 -5.97 -17.82 9.43
CA GLU A 156 -4.86 -17.01 9.95
C GLU A 156 -5.33 -15.65 10.45
N MET A 157 -6.30 -15.02 9.77
CA MET A 157 -6.94 -13.78 10.25
C MET A 157 -7.63 -13.99 11.60
N ILE A 158 -8.42 -15.05 11.76
CA ILE A 158 -9.10 -15.34 13.03
C ILE A 158 -8.08 -15.66 14.12
N ARG A 159 -7.01 -16.39 13.80
CA ARG A 159 -5.91 -16.62 14.74
C ARG A 159 -5.34 -15.29 15.26
N ALA A 160 -5.11 -14.34 14.35
CA ALA A 160 -4.63 -13.02 14.71
C ALA A 160 -5.65 -12.25 15.57
N TYR A 161 -6.92 -12.24 15.19
CA TYR A 161 -7.98 -11.58 15.96
C TYR A 161 -8.18 -12.21 17.35
N ALA A 162 -8.09 -13.54 17.46
CA ALA A 162 -8.13 -14.26 18.73
C ALA A 162 -7.03 -13.79 19.68
N GLY A 163 -5.80 -13.61 19.16
CA GLY A 163 -4.70 -13.07 19.93
C GLY A 163 -4.96 -11.65 20.45
N GLN A 164 -5.69 -10.83 19.68
CA GLN A 164 -6.04 -9.46 20.09
C GLN A 164 -7.27 -9.38 21.01
N LEU A 165 -8.20 -10.33 20.92
CA LEU A 165 -9.46 -10.32 21.69
C LEU A 165 -9.37 -11.07 23.01
N ILE A 166 -8.68 -12.22 23.02
CA ILE A 166 -8.56 -13.12 24.18
C ILE A 166 -7.20 -12.95 24.83
N GLY A 167 -6.15 -12.77 24.03
CA GLY A 167 -4.79 -12.56 24.51
C GLY A 167 -4.54 -11.12 24.95
N VAL A 168 -3.27 -10.78 25.11
CA VAL A 168 -2.83 -9.41 25.39
C VAL A 168 -2.84 -8.62 24.07
N PRO A 169 -3.70 -7.58 23.93
CA PRO A 169 -3.73 -6.79 22.70
C PRO A 169 -2.39 -6.11 22.46
N TYR A 170 -1.90 -6.17 21.23
CA TYR A 170 -0.61 -5.58 20.85
C TYR A 170 -0.64 -4.06 21.01
N GLN A 171 0.38 -3.45 21.63
CA GLN A 171 0.49 -1.99 21.67
C GLN A 171 1.60 -1.56 20.73
N PHE A 172 1.26 -0.71 19.75
CA PHE A 172 2.24 -0.23 18.80
C PHE A 172 3.22 0.74 19.49
N PRO A 173 4.53 0.50 19.38
CA PRO A 173 5.54 1.50 19.75
C PRO A 173 5.54 2.67 18.74
N ASN A 174 6.34 3.70 19.02
CA ASN A 174 6.50 4.85 18.12
C ASN A 174 7.11 4.44 16.76
N TYR A 175 8.11 3.56 16.79
CA TYR A 175 8.65 2.85 15.63
C TYR A 175 8.44 1.35 15.82
N HIS A 176 7.67 0.75 14.91
CA HIS A 176 7.28 -0.65 14.92
C HIS A 176 7.99 -1.39 13.80
N THR A 177 8.57 -2.55 14.11
CA THR A 177 9.16 -3.46 13.13
C THR A 177 8.17 -4.60 12.86
N ALA A 178 8.03 -4.98 11.59
CA ALA A 178 7.11 -6.05 11.18
C ALA A 178 7.33 -7.34 11.98
N ILE A 179 6.24 -7.89 12.53
CA ILE A 179 6.27 -9.17 13.26
C ILE A 179 6.17 -10.31 12.26
N ARG A 180 7.28 -11.04 12.11
CA ARG A 180 7.42 -12.15 11.15
C ARG A 180 7.69 -13.49 11.80
N GLU A 181 8.10 -13.47 13.05
CA GLU A 181 8.43 -14.65 13.84
C GLU A 181 7.32 -14.93 14.86
N GLY A 182 7.15 -16.20 15.22
CA GLY A 182 6.13 -16.65 16.16
C GLY A 182 5.00 -17.42 15.47
N PRO A 183 3.80 -17.47 16.07
CA PRO A 183 2.71 -18.32 15.58
C PRO A 183 2.06 -17.81 14.29
N ILE A 184 2.31 -16.54 13.92
CA ILE A 184 1.80 -15.90 12.71
C ILE A 184 2.89 -15.02 12.13
N ASP A 185 3.23 -15.22 10.85
CA ASP A 185 3.94 -14.21 10.05
C ASP A 185 2.90 -13.19 9.58
N TYR A 186 2.81 -12.04 10.25
CA TYR A 186 1.80 -11.02 9.94
C TYR A 186 2.07 -10.31 8.60
N PHE A 187 3.32 -10.26 8.16
CA PHE A 187 3.67 -9.75 6.84
C PHE A 187 3.09 -10.68 5.78
N LYS A 188 3.33 -11.99 5.92
CA LYS A 188 2.74 -13.00 5.02
C LYS A 188 1.22 -12.96 5.05
N LEU A 189 0.59 -12.86 6.22
CA LEU A 189 -0.87 -12.75 6.35
C LEU A 189 -1.44 -11.62 5.49
N GLY A 190 -0.91 -10.41 5.62
CA GLY A 190 -1.42 -9.27 4.85
C GLY A 190 -1.18 -9.40 3.35
N ASN A 191 -0.06 -10.01 2.98
CA ASN A 191 0.28 -10.22 1.59
C ASN A 191 -0.52 -11.35 0.92
N ASP A 192 -0.78 -12.46 1.60
CA ASP A 192 -1.66 -13.52 1.12
C ASP A 192 -3.09 -13.00 0.94
N TYR A 193 -3.55 -12.21 1.92
CA TYR A 193 -4.88 -11.62 1.92
C TYR A 193 -5.08 -10.67 0.73
N VAL A 194 -4.20 -9.67 0.58
CA VAL A 194 -4.32 -8.68 -0.51
C VAL A 194 -3.93 -9.29 -1.85
N GLY A 195 -2.87 -10.10 -1.91
CA GLY A 195 -2.35 -10.67 -3.15
C GLY A 195 -3.30 -11.61 -3.87
N THR A 196 -4.31 -12.17 -3.19
CA THR A 196 -5.37 -12.98 -3.82
C THR A 196 -6.44 -12.11 -4.52
N LEU A 197 -6.48 -10.81 -4.20
CA LEU A 197 -7.39 -9.82 -4.79
C LEU A 197 -6.74 -9.02 -5.95
N ILE A 198 -5.48 -9.30 -6.28
CA ILE A 198 -4.77 -8.59 -7.36
C ILE A 198 -4.87 -9.37 -8.65
N ASN A 199 -5.42 -8.75 -9.69
CA ASN A 199 -5.33 -9.22 -11.06
C ASN A 199 -3.99 -8.78 -11.67
N TYR A 200 -2.98 -9.64 -11.61
CA TYR A 200 -1.62 -9.34 -12.07
C TYR A 200 -1.56 -9.07 -13.59
N ASP A 201 -2.41 -9.72 -14.38
CA ASP A 201 -2.46 -9.54 -15.84
C ASP A 201 -2.94 -8.15 -16.26
N ARG A 202 -3.68 -7.48 -15.38
CA ARG A 202 -4.16 -6.10 -15.55
C ARG A 202 -3.38 -5.08 -14.73
N SER A 203 -2.58 -5.53 -13.78
CA SER A 203 -1.78 -4.66 -12.90
C SER A 203 -0.62 -4.01 -13.62
N LEU A 204 -0.10 -2.92 -13.08
CA LEU A 204 0.94 -2.09 -13.69
C LEU A 204 2.04 -1.72 -12.69
N LEU A 205 3.29 -1.92 -13.10
CA LEU A 205 4.46 -1.36 -12.45
C LEU A 205 5.13 -0.38 -13.40
N GLY A 206 4.96 0.91 -13.14
CA GLY A 206 5.53 2.01 -13.90
C GLY A 206 6.98 2.29 -13.51
N ASN A 207 7.82 2.52 -14.52
CA ASN A 207 9.23 2.86 -14.41
C ASN A 207 10.01 1.87 -13.53
N PRO A 208 10.03 0.56 -13.90
CA PRO A 208 10.66 -0.49 -13.10
C PRO A 208 12.15 -0.23 -12.81
N HIS A 209 12.87 0.48 -13.69
CA HIS A 209 14.28 0.83 -13.49
C HIS A 209 14.54 1.68 -12.25
N LEU A 210 13.57 2.51 -11.84
CA LEU A 210 13.69 3.36 -10.65
C LEU A 210 13.70 2.56 -9.36
N TRP A 211 13.05 1.39 -9.32
CA TRP A 211 13.13 0.49 -8.17
C TRP A 211 14.52 -0.11 -8.02
N ALA A 212 15.22 -0.40 -9.13
CA ALA A 212 16.62 -0.83 -9.10
C ALA A 212 17.55 0.30 -8.60
N GLN A 213 17.26 1.56 -8.95
CA GLN A 213 17.98 2.72 -8.42
C GLN A 213 17.77 2.86 -6.91
N ILE A 214 16.53 2.73 -6.43
CA ILE A 214 16.21 2.72 -5.00
C ILE A 214 16.98 1.60 -4.29
N GLU A 215 17.07 0.40 -4.86
CA GLU A 215 17.87 -0.70 -4.29
C GLU A 215 19.35 -0.34 -4.12
N GLN A 216 19.93 0.34 -5.12
CA GLN A 216 21.33 0.79 -5.07
C GLN A 216 21.55 1.84 -3.97
N GLN A 217 20.65 2.84 -3.87
CA GLN A 217 20.70 3.88 -2.84
C GLN A 217 20.60 3.27 -1.42
N ILE A 218 19.68 2.33 -1.23
CA ILE A 218 19.53 1.63 0.05
C ILE A 218 20.77 0.77 0.36
N ALA A 219 21.36 0.11 -0.64
CA ALA A 219 22.60 -0.65 -0.47
C ALA A 219 23.79 0.26 -0.09
N ALA A 220 23.79 1.51 -0.57
CA ALA A 220 24.76 2.55 -0.21
C ALA A 220 24.52 3.16 1.19
N LYS A 221 23.53 2.67 1.94
CA LYS A 221 23.10 3.21 3.25
C LYS A 221 22.56 4.64 3.17
N GLU A 222 22.05 5.02 2.01
CA GLU A 222 21.30 6.26 1.80
C GLU A 222 19.83 6.01 2.16
N ASN A 223 19.06 7.08 2.36
CA ASN A 223 17.62 6.99 2.63
C ASN A 223 16.83 7.28 1.37
N VAL A 224 15.64 6.71 1.29
CA VAL A 224 14.67 6.99 0.23
C VAL A 224 13.36 7.41 0.86
N VAL A 225 12.77 8.49 0.38
CA VAL A 225 11.42 8.95 0.76
C VAL A 225 10.52 8.83 -0.44
N LEU A 226 9.43 8.08 -0.28
CA LEU A 226 8.37 7.94 -1.28
C LEU A 226 7.22 8.88 -0.90
N PHE A 227 7.06 9.96 -1.67
CA PHE A 227 5.92 10.86 -1.55
C PHE A 227 4.75 10.31 -2.37
N ALA A 228 3.80 9.66 -1.69
CA ALA A 228 2.75 8.92 -2.35
C ALA A 228 1.36 9.54 -2.15
N ASN A 229 0.43 9.26 -3.08
CA ASN A 229 -0.99 9.27 -2.72
C ASN A 229 -1.33 8.02 -1.89
N HIS A 230 -2.54 7.98 -1.33
CA HIS A 230 -3.00 6.90 -0.46
C HIS A 230 -4.45 6.59 -0.80
N GLN A 231 -4.83 5.34 -1.03
CA GLN A 231 -6.18 4.99 -1.47
C GLN A 231 -6.89 3.99 -0.56
N SER A 232 -6.16 3.01 -0.03
CA SER A 232 -6.74 1.93 0.76
C SER A 232 -5.96 1.68 2.06
N GLU A 233 -6.60 1.04 3.04
CA GLU A 233 -5.87 0.56 4.25
C GLU A 233 -4.84 -0.52 3.91
N ALA A 234 -4.96 -1.14 2.74
CA ALA A 234 -4.09 -2.19 2.23
C ALA A 234 -2.86 -1.66 1.45
N ASP A 235 -2.68 -0.35 1.33
CA ASP A 235 -1.61 0.25 0.51
C ASP A 235 -0.21 -0.30 0.83
N ALA A 236 0.05 -0.61 2.11
CA ALA A 236 1.30 -1.18 2.55
C ALA A 236 1.60 -2.60 2.01
N ALA A 237 0.61 -3.27 1.41
CA ALA A 237 0.80 -4.58 0.78
C ALA A 237 1.23 -4.47 -0.69
N PHE A 238 0.89 -3.40 -1.40
CA PHE A 238 1.08 -3.36 -2.86
C PHE A 238 2.53 -3.18 -3.27
N ILE A 239 3.33 -2.36 -2.58
CA ILE A 239 4.78 -2.27 -2.87
C ILE A 239 5.42 -3.65 -2.82
N PRO A 240 5.34 -4.42 -1.71
CA PRO A 240 5.89 -5.77 -1.71
C PRO A 240 5.28 -6.67 -2.78
N LEU A 241 3.94 -6.70 -2.94
CA LEU A 241 3.30 -7.60 -3.91
C LEU A 241 3.70 -7.33 -5.36
N LEU A 242 3.83 -6.06 -5.77
CA LEU A 242 4.09 -5.67 -7.16
C LEU A 242 5.59 -5.61 -7.49
N THR A 243 6.46 -5.52 -6.48
CA THR A 243 7.92 -5.45 -6.68
C THR A 243 8.63 -6.76 -6.40
N GLN A 244 8.05 -7.70 -5.64
CA GLN A 244 8.75 -8.89 -5.12
C GLN A 244 9.43 -9.75 -6.20
N ALA A 245 8.85 -9.87 -7.39
CA ALA A 245 9.45 -10.68 -8.45
C ALA A 245 10.73 -10.05 -9.03
N ALA A 246 10.76 -8.72 -9.19
CA ALA A 246 11.87 -7.98 -9.78
C ALA A 246 12.88 -7.50 -8.73
N HIS A 247 12.41 -7.22 -7.51
CA HIS A 247 13.15 -6.63 -6.39
C HIS A 247 12.85 -7.39 -5.09
N PRO A 248 13.30 -8.66 -4.95
CA PRO A 248 12.95 -9.50 -3.81
C PRO A 248 13.35 -8.88 -2.47
N GLY A 249 12.38 -8.76 -1.55
CA GLY A 249 12.61 -8.23 -0.20
C GLY A 249 12.78 -6.72 -0.13
N LEU A 250 12.64 -5.97 -1.24
CA LEU A 250 12.66 -4.51 -1.21
C LEU A 250 11.45 -3.97 -0.44
N GLY A 251 10.25 -4.44 -0.79
CA GLY A 251 9.00 -4.04 -0.13
C GLY A 251 8.91 -4.42 1.35
N GLU A 252 9.72 -5.37 1.82
CA GLU A 252 9.84 -5.74 3.24
C GLU A 252 10.54 -4.66 4.08
N LYS A 253 11.35 -3.81 3.45
CA LYS A 253 12.16 -2.78 4.12
C LYS A 253 11.42 -1.44 4.27
N VAL A 254 10.25 -1.30 3.65
CA VAL A 254 9.51 -0.03 3.65
C VAL A 254 8.94 0.25 5.05
N VAL A 255 9.19 1.47 5.52
CA VAL A 255 8.65 2.04 6.75
C VAL A 255 7.51 2.99 6.38
N TYR A 256 6.30 2.67 6.81
CA TYR A 256 5.10 3.45 6.50
C TYR A 256 4.78 4.42 7.64
N ILE A 257 4.58 5.69 7.32
CA ILE A 257 4.00 6.63 8.28
C ILE A 257 2.50 6.35 8.39
N ALA A 258 2.06 5.84 9.54
CA ALA A 258 0.71 5.31 9.72
C ALA A 258 -0.07 6.03 10.83
N GLY A 259 -1.36 6.25 10.56
CA GLY A 259 -2.31 6.91 11.45
C GLY A 259 -2.93 6.00 12.53
N ASP A 260 -3.55 6.61 13.54
CA ASP A 260 -4.17 5.91 14.68
C ASP A 260 -5.17 4.81 14.31
N ARG A 261 -5.95 5.01 13.25
CA ARG A 261 -7.04 4.10 12.89
C ARG A 261 -6.53 2.69 12.58
N VAL A 262 -5.46 2.57 11.78
CA VAL A 262 -4.95 1.25 11.36
C VAL A 262 -4.23 0.50 12.50
N VAL A 263 -3.74 1.22 13.51
CA VAL A 263 -3.08 0.63 14.68
C VAL A 263 -4.02 0.33 15.85
N SER A 264 -5.28 0.80 15.79
CA SER A 264 -6.28 0.62 16.85
C SER A 264 -7.49 -0.22 16.43
N ASP A 265 -7.93 -0.14 15.17
CA ASP A 265 -9.04 -0.94 14.66
C ASP A 265 -8.67 -2.42 14.61
N LEU A 266 -9.41 -3.27 15.33
CA LEU A 266 -9.22 -4.72 15.35
C LEU A 266 -9.13 -5.33 13.95
N MET A 267 -9.91 -4.84 12.99
CA MET A 267 -9.96 -5.38 11.63
C MET A 267 -8.72 -5.03 10.78
N SER A 268 -7.99 -3.98 11.15
CA SER A 268 -6.79 -3.50 10.42
C SER A 268 -5.50 -3.82 11.16
N LYS A 269 -5.58 -3.91 12.50
CA LYS A 269 -4.43 -4.02 13.41
C LYS A 269 -3.50 -5.20 13.11
N PRO A 270 -3.98 -6.44 12.87
CA PRO A 270 -3.10 -7.53 12.46
C PRO A 270 -2.31 -7.26 11.18
N PHE A 271 -2.91 -6.58 10.21
CA PHE A 271 -2.23 -6.24 8.97
C PHE A 271 -1.13 -5.20 9.22
N SER A 272 -1.38 -4.23 10.10
CA SER A 272 -0.38 -3.26 10.55
C SER A 272 0.75 -3.91 11.35
N MET A 273 0.48 -4.95 12.15
CA MET A 273 1.52 -5.70 12.87
C MET A 273 2.55 -6.32 11.92
N GLY A 274 2.16 -6.62 10.67
CA GLY A 274 3.02 -7.15 9.63
C GLY A 274 3.83 -6.14 8.84
N ARG A 275 3.83 -4.85 9.19
CA ARG A 275 4.55 -3.78 8.45
C ARG A 275 5.52 -3.06 9.35
N ASN A 276 6.54 -2.41 8.79
CA ASN A 276 7.32 -1.45 9.57
C ASN A 276 6.59 -0.11 9.59
N LEU A 277 6.34 0.47 10.76
CA LEU A 277 5.52 1.67 10.89
C LEU A 277 6.22 2.74 11.73
N LEU A 278 6.04 4.00 11.34
CA LEU A 278 6.14 5.14 12.25
C LEU A 278 4.72 5.55 12.64
N CYS A 279 4.36 5.33 13.90
CA CYS A 279 3.00 5.51 14.39
C CYS A 279 2.76 6.98 14.79
N ILE A 280 1.94 7.69 14.02
CA ILE A 280 1.63 9.11 14.22
C ILE A 280 0.12 9.29 14.37
N ASN A 281 -0.26 10.11 15.36
CA ASN A 281 -1.64 10.56 15.50
C ASN A 281 -1.93 11.67 14.49
N SER A 282 -2.94 11.46 13.64
CA SER A 282 -3.33 12.44 12.62
C SER A 282 -3.95 13.67 13.25
N LYS A 283 -3.49 14.87 12.84
CA LYS A 283 -4.08 16.15 13.26
C LYS A 283 -5.59 16.21 12.98
N LYS A 284 -6.05 15.60 11.88
CA LYS A 284 -7.47 15.56 11.48
C LYS A 284 -8.34 14.84 12.53
N HIS A 285 -7.79 13.84 13.23
CA HIS A 285 -8.52 13.07 14.25
C HIS A 285 -8.31 13.59 15.67
N MET A 286 -7.36 14.50 15.90
CA MET A 286 -7.11 15.08 17.22
C MET A 286 -8.05 16.25 17.53
N ALA A 287 -8.72 16.86 16.55
CA ALA A 287 -9.51 18.07 16.76
C ALA A 287 -10.66 17.88 17.78
N ALA A 288 -11.31 16.72 17.77
CA ALA A 288 -12.45 16.38 18.63
C ALA A 288 -12.06 15.83 20.01
N ASP A 289 -10.77 15.56 20.25
CA ASP A 289 -10.30 14.96 21.51
C ASP A 289 -10.34 15.97 22.68
N ASP A 290 -10.45 15.44 23.91
CA ASP A 290 -10.26 16.23 25.12
C ASP A 290 -8.79 16.73 25.27
N SER A 291 -8.56 17.74 26.10
CA SER A 291 -7.24 18.35 26.28
C SER A 291 -6.14 17.38 26.75
N LYS A 292 -6.48 16.40 27.59
CA LYS A 292 -5.54 15.42 28.14
C LYS A 292 -5.15 14.41 27.05
N THR A 293 -6.12 13.94 26.29
CA THR A 293 -5.93 13.03 25.15
C THR A 293 -5.11 13.69 24.05
N LYS A 294 -5.42 14.95 23.69
CA LYS A 294 -4.61 15.76 22.76
C LYS A 294 -3.16 15.84 23.21
N SER A 295 -2.91 16.19 24.46
CA SER A 295 -1.56 16.33 25.01
C SER A 295 -0.76 15.01 24.96
N LYS A 296 -1.41 13.87 25.26
CA LYS A 296 -0.78 12.55 25.16
C LYS A 296 -0.41 12.22 23.72
N LYS A 297 -1.32 12.42 22.77
CA LYS A 297 -1.09 12.19 21.34
C LYS A 297 0.00 13.10 20.77
N MET A 298 0.05 14.37 21.16
CA MET A 298 1.14 15.29 20.79
C MET A 298 2.48 14.80 21.32
N ARG A 299 2.54 14.33 22.57
CA ARG A 299 3.77 13.77 23.16
C ARG A 299 4.24 12.54 22.42
N GLN A 300 3.33 11.63 22.06
CA GLN A 300 3.64 10.46 21.26
C GLN A 300 4.19 10.86 19.89
N ASN A 301 3.52 11.79 19.18
CA ASN A 301 4.01 12.28 17.88
C ASN A 301 5.42 12.87 17.99
N MET A 302 5.72 13.65 19.03
CA MET A 302 7.09 14.16 19.25
C MET A 302 8.11 13.04 19.46
N GLN A 303 7.74 11.92 20.08
CA GLN A 303 8.63 10.76 20.22
C GLN A 303 8.80 10.03 18.88
N THR A 304 7.73 9.84 18.10
CA THR A 304 7.81 9.26 16.75
C THR A 304 8.71 10.08 15.83
N LEU A 305 8.64 11.42 15.91
CA LEU A 305 9.53 12.29 15.14
C LEU A 305 11.01 12.14 15.54
N LYS A 306 11.31 11.76 16.79
CA LYS A 306 12.68 11.45 17.23
C LYS A 306 13.16 10.12 16.66
N GLU A 307 12.31 9.09 16.66
CA GLU A 307 12.62 7.82 16.01
C GLU A 307 12.86 8.01 14.51
N MET A 308 12.02 8.82 13.85
CA MET A 308 12.22 9.17 12.45
C MET A 308 13.58 9.83 12.20
N GLN A 309 13.96 10.82 13.02
CA GLN A 309 15.30 11.41 12.93
C GLN A 309 16.40 10.35 13.08
N LYS A 310 16.25 9.43 14.03
CA LYS A 310 17.22 8.37 14.27
C LYS A 310 17.38 7.48 13.03
N LEU A 311 16.27 7.06 12.42
CA LEU A 311 16.29 6.29 11.16
C LEU A 311 17.04 7.07 10.06
N MET A 312 16.75 8.35 9.88
CA MET A 312 17.43 9.18 8.88
C MET A 312 18.95 9.27 9.10
N GLN A 313 19.40 9.25 10.34
CA GLN A 313 20.83 9.24 10.71
C GLN A 313 21.47 7.85 10.55
N GLU A 314 20.72 6.78 10.81
CA GLU A 314 21.16 5.40 10.62
C GLU A 314 21.41 5.07 9.15
N GLY A 315 20.51 5.51 8.24
CA GLY A 315 20.62 5.27 6.80
C GLY A 315 20.11 3.90 6.35
N GLY A 316 19.84 3.77 5.05
CA GLY A 316 19.39 2.52 4.44
C GLY A 316 17.90 2.23 4.64
N HIS A 317 17.08 3.28 4.86
CA HIS A 317 15.65 3.16 5.08
C HIS A 317 14.85 3.68 3.89
N ILE A 318 13.76 2.99 3.56
CA ILE A 318 12.73 3.46 2.62
C ILE A 318 11.55 3.93 3.45
N ILE A 319 11.20 5.21 3.37
CA ILE A 319 10.11 5.81 4.13
C ILE A 319 8.98 6.16 3.17
N TRP A 320 7.82 5.54 3.34
CA TRP A 320 6.61 5.90 2.64
C TRP A 320 5.80 6.89 3.45
N ILE A 321 5.38 7.98 2.82
CA ILE A 321 4.52 9.00 3.41
C ILE A 321 3.45 9.40 2.40
N ALA A 322 2.22 9.58 2.88
CA ALA A 322 1.15 10.24 2.15
C ALA A 322 0.94 11.66 2.68
N PRO A 323 1.48 12.71 2.01
CA PRO A 323 1.41 14.08 2.52
C PRO A 323 -0.02 14.62 2.64
N SER A 324 -1.01 14.08 1.92
CA SER A 324 -2.42 14.44 2.10
C SER A 324 -2.98 14.07 3.50
N GLY A 325 -2.30 13.14 4.19
CA GLY A 325 -2.67 12.65 5.52
C GLY A 325 -3.95 11.82 5.57
N GLY A 326 -4.50 11.41 4.42
CA GLY A 326 -5.71 10.62 4.32
C GLY A 326 -5.81 9.88 2.99
N ARG A 327 -6.76 8.95 2.92
CA ARG A 327 -7.07 8.21 1.68
C ARG A 327 -7.75 9.15 0.67
N ASP A 328 -7.53 8.94 -0.62
CA ASP A 328 -8.22 9.56 -1.74
C ASP A 328 -9.73 9.22 -1.68
N ARG A 329 -10.56 10.05 -2.33
CA ARG A 329 -12.02 9.84 -2.38
C ARG A 329 -12.53 10.01 -3.79
N ARG A 330 -13.48 9.16 -4.18
CA ARG A 330 -14.28 9.36 -5.37
C ARG A 330 -15.11 10.63 -5.22
N GLN A 331 -15.12 11.46 -6.26
CA GLN A 331 -16.00 12.61 -6.34
C GLN A 331 -17.42 12.17 -6.72
N ALA A 332 -18.37 13.10 -6.65
CA ALA A 332 -19.79 12.82 -6.94
C ALA A 332 -20.04 12.33 -8.38
N ASP A 333 -19.15 12.68 -9.32
CA ASP A 333 -19.18 12.23 -10.71
C ASP A 333 -18.51 10.86 -10.93
N GLY A 334 -18.02 10.23 -9.85
CA GLY A 334 -17.34 8.94 -9.86
C GLY A 334 -15.84 9.02 -10.14
N THR A 335 -15.30 10.19 -10.49
CA THR A 335 -13.86 10.36 -10.74
C THR A 335 -13.05 10.17 -9.46
N LEU A 336 -11.82 9.67 -9.62
CA LEU A 336 -10.90 9.41 -8.52
C LEU A 336 -9.53 9.96 -8.88
N PHE A 337 -9.04 10.89 -8.07
CA PHE A 337 -7.71 11.47 -8.20
C PHE A 337 -7.03 11.51 -6.83
N PRO A 338 -5.68 11.42 -6.79
CA PRO A 338 -4.88 11.78 -5.63
C PRO A 338 -5.36 13.05 -4.93
N ASP A 339 -5.48 13.02 -3.60
CA ASP A 339 -5.77 14.23 -2.82
C ASP A 339 -4.53 15.13 -2.72
N ASN A 340 -4.74 16.43 -2.53
CA ASN A 340 -3.67 17.41 -2.48
C ASN A 340 -2.69 17.14 -1.33
N PHE A 341 -1.41 17.37 -1.59
CA PHE A 341 -0.37 17.21 -0.58
C PHE A 341 -0.36 18.39 0.40
N ASP A 342 -0.22 18.11 1.70
CA ASP A 342 0.06 19.12 2.71
C ASP A 342 1.52 19.58 2.56
N PRO A 343 1.77 20.86 2.19
CA PRO A 343 3.12 21.39 2.05
C PRO A 343 3.95 21.23 3.33
N ALA A 344 3.33 21.34 4.50
CA ALA A 344 4.04 21.19 5.76
C ALA A 344 4.59 19.78 5.98
N SER A 345 3.94 18.76 5.41
CA SER A 345 4.40 17.37 5.47
C SER A 345 5.61 17.14 4.54
N VAL A 346 5.60 17.74 3.35
CA VAL A 346 6.75 17.71 2.42
C VAL A 346 7.95 18.45 3.03
N GLU A 347 7.72 19.65 3.59
CA GLU A 347 8.77 20.43 4.27
C GLU A 347 9.38 19.71 5.47
N LEU A 348 8.55 18.97 6.21
CA LEU A 348 9.03 18.19 7.35
C LEU A 348 10.04 17.12 6.91
N MET A 349 9.76 16.42 5.80
CA MET A 349 10.67 15.42 5.25
C MET A 349 11.99 16.04 4.77
N LYS A 350 11.93 17.19 4.09
CA LYS A 350 13.13 17.96 3.73
C LYS A 350 13.99 18.28 4.94
N LYS A 351 13.38 18.82 5.99
CA LYS A 351 14.08 19.19 7.23
C LYS A 351 14.75 18.00 7.91
N PHE A 352 14.19 16.80 7.79
CA PHE A 352 14.81 15.59 8.31
C PHE A 352 16.04 15.18 7.50
N ALA A 353 15.98 15.27 6.17
CA ALA A 353 17.12 14.98 5.30
C ALA A 353 18.27 15.98 5.45
N GLU A 354 17.96 17.26 5.68
CA GLU A 354 18.96 18.32 5.88
C GLU A 354 19.52 18.35 7.31
N LYS A 355 18.96 17.54 8.22
CA LYS A 355 19.39 17.54 9.61
C LYS A 355 20.80 17.02 9.74
N LYS A 356 21.61 17.67 10.58
CA LYS A 356 22.98 17.25 10.86
C LYS A 356 23.05 15.75 11.22
N GLY A 357 23.89 15.03 10.47
CA GLY A 357 24.13 13.60 10.65
C GLY A 357 23.17 12.68 9.90
N ALA A 358 22.14 13.21 9.23
CA ALA A 358 21.33 12.43 8.31
C ALA A 358 22.19 11.93 7.14
N LYS A 359 21.91 10.72 6.67
CA LYS A 359 22.51 10.17 5.45
C LYS A 359 21.89 10.83 4.21
N PRO A 360 22.56 10.81 3.04
CA PRO A 360 21.98 11.26 1.79
C PRO A 360 20.56 10.69 1.64
N THR A 361 19.63 11.53 1.22
CA THR A 361 18.22 11.17 1.14
C THR A 361 17.68 11.54 -0.23
N HIS A 362 17.03 10.57 -0.87
CA HIS A 362 16.48 10.66 -2.21
C HIS A 362 14.95 10.72 -2.14
N PHE A 363 14.33 11.50 -3.02
CA PHE A 363 12.89 11.76 -2.96
C PHE A 363 12.22 11.35 -4.26
N TYR A 364 11.29 10.40 -4.18
CA TYR A 364 10.58 9.87 -5.32
C TYR A 364 9.07 10.11 -5.18
N PRO A 365 8.43 10.80 -6.13
CA PRO A 365 6.97 10.82 -6.22
C PRO A 365 6.47 9.43 -6.63
N LEU A 366 5.47 8.91 -5.91
CA LEU A 366 4.87 7.59 -6.14
C LEU A 366 3.35 7.70 -6.34
N ALA A 367 2.85 7.28 -7.48
CA ALA A 367 1.43 7.05 -7.68
C ALA A 367 1.03 5.62 -7.30
N MET A 368 -0.10 5.49 -6.64
CA MET A 368 -0.74 4.23 -6.25
C MET A 368 -2.18 4.21 -6.77
N ALA A 369 -2.50 3.19 -7.56
CA ALA A 369 -3.85 2.88 -8.04
C ALA A 369 -4.29 1.56 -7.39
N THR A 370 -4.92 1.67 -6.22
CA THR A 370 -5.26 0.56 -5.31
C THR A 370 -6.66 0.71 -4.69
N TYR A 371 -7.39 1.78 -5.02
CA TYR A 371 -8.67 2.13 -4.40
C TYR A 371 -9.71 1.00 -4.50
N ASP A 372 -9.94 0.45 -5.69
CA ASP A 372 -11.05 -0.48 -5.92
C ASP A 372 -10.85 -1.84 -5.24
N THR A 373 -9.61 -2.21 -4.91
CA THR A 373 -9.32 -3.46 -4.19
C THR A 373 -9.94 -3.44 -2.79
N MET A 374 -9.90 -2.30 -2.10
CA MET A 374 -10.43 -2.14 -0.74
C MET A 374 -10.77 -0.67 -0.47
N PRO A 375 -11.87 -0.17 -1.05
CA PRO A 375 -12.19 1.24 -1.02
C PRO A 375 -12.46 1.72 0.42
N PRO A 376 -12.13 2.98 0.74
CA PRO A 376 -12.52 3.57 1.99
C PRO A 376 -14.05 3.65 2.09
N PRO A 377 -14.60 3.58 3.31
CA PRO A 377 -16.01 3.86 3.56
C PRO A 377 -16.44 5.21 2.96
N THR A 378 -17.69 5.26 2.50
CA THR A 378 -18.26 6.46 1.86
C THR A 378 -18.40 7.65 2.82
N SER A 379 -18.53 7.40 4.13
CA SER A 379 -18.50 8.43 5.18
C SER A 379 -17.08 8.69 5.69
N VAL A 380 -16.64 9.96 5.69
CA VAL A 380 -15.42 10.37 6.38
C VAL A 380 -15.67 10.37 7.90
N GLY A 381 -14.87 9.60 8.64
CA GLY A 381 -14.93 9.57 10.10
C GLY A 381 -16.01 8.66 10.67
N GLY A 382 -16.56 7.73 9.88
CA GLY A 382 -17.55 6.80 10.40
C GLY A 382 -16.97 5.85 11.46
N ASP A 383 -17.89 5.33 12.28
CA ASP A 383 -17.61 4.53 13.45
C ASP A 383 -16.75 3.30 13.12
N LEU A 384 -15.99 2.81 14.10
CA LEU A 384 -15.35 1.49 14.06
C LEU A 384 -16.43 0.43 13.81
N GLY A 385 -16.64 0.03 12.56
CA GLY A 385 -17.58 -1.00 12.19
C GLY A 385 -18.33 -0.84 10.86
N GLU A 386 -17.83 0.00 9.96
CA GLU A 386 -18.36 0.15 8.60
C GLU A 386 -18.23 -1.15 7.78
N GLU A 387 -19.11 -1.33 6.80
CA GLU A 387 -19.05 -2.44 5.86
C GLU A 387 -17.72 -2.41 5.09
N ARG A 388 -17.09 -3.57 4.97
CA ARG A 388 -15.82 -3.74 4.28
C ARG A 388 -16.08 -4.58 3.03
N VAL A 389 -15.98 -3.95 1.87
CA VAL A 389 -16.09 -4.59 0.56
C VAL A 389 -14.70 -4.70 -0.04
N VAL A 390 -14.46 -5.79 -0.76
CA VAL A 390 -13.23 -5.99 -1.55
C VAL A 390 -13.57 -6.29 -2.99
N THR A 391 -12.62 -6.05 -3.89
CA THR A 391 -12.75 -6.34 -5.32
C THR A 391 -11.49 -7.00 -5.85
N TYR A 392 -11.65 -8.03 -6.69
CA TYR A 392 -10.58 -8.54 -7.53
C TYR A 392 -10.41 -7.64 -8.74
N CYS A 393 -9.33 -6.86 -8.80
CA CYS A 393 -9.08 -5.88 -9.87
C CYS A 393 -7.58 -5.72 -10.13
N GLY A 394 -7.23 -5.01 -11.21
CA GLY A 394 -5.84 -4.61 -11.42
C GLY A 394 -5.40 -3.55 -10.42
N CYS A 395 -4.10 -3.47 -10.17
CA CYS A 395 -3.49 -2.49 -9.26
C CYS A 395 -2.25 -1.88 -9.88
N GLY A 396 -1.95 -0.62 -9.53
CA GLY A 396 -0.87 0.14 -10.15
C GLY A 396 0.08 0.76 -9.14
N LEU A 397 1.38 0.70 -9.42
CA LEU A 397 2.39 1.58 -8.83
C LEU A 397 3.14 2.30 -9.93
N GLY A 398 3.30 3.62 -9.83
CA GLY A 398 4.05 4.41 -10.80
C GLY A 398 5.01 5.34 -10.10
N LEU A 399 6.32 5.04 -10.17
CA LEU A 399 7.35 5.97 -9.70
C LEU A 399 7.62 7.04 -10.75
N SER A 400 7.85 8.27 -10.31
CA SER A 400 8.49 9.30 -11.13
C SER A 400 9.98 9.36 -10.83
N GLU A 401 10.74 9.96 -11.76
CA GLU A 401 12.16 10.29 -11.56
C GLU A 401 12.39 11.04 -10.24
N GLU A 402 13.60 10.89 -9.70
CA GLU A 402 14.00 11.53 -8.45
C GLU A 402 13.84 13.05 -8.53
N VAL A 403 13.29 13.64 -7.47
CA VAL A 403 13.12 15.08 -7.34
C VAL A 403 14.19 15.63 -6.41
N ASP A 404 15.02 16.54 -6.93
CA ASP A 404 15.85 17.38 -6.08
C ASP A 404 14.95 18.39 -5.34
N ILE A 405 14.84 18.22 -4.03
CA ILE A 405 14.01 19.06 -3.16
C ILE A 405 14.72 20.35 -2.71
N THR A 406 15.98 20.54 -3.09
CA THR A 406 16.74 21.76 -2.85
C THR A 406 16.43 22.82 -3.90
N GLU A 407 16.99 24.02 -3.74
CA GLU A 407 16.84 25.16 -4.67
C GLU A 407 17.41 24.89 -6.07
N ASN A 408 18.19 23.81 -6.26
CA ASN A 408 18.66 23.39 -7.58
C ASN A 408 17.61 22.59 -8.37
N GLY A 409 16.50 22.20 -7.73
CA GLY A 409 15.46 21.38 -8.34
C GLY A 409 14.64 22.13 -9.39
N LEU A 410 14.09 21.38 -10.34
CA LEU A 410 13.23 21.93 -11.40
C LEU A 410 11.99 22.67 -10.86
N TRP A 411 11.50 22.29 -9.68
CA TRP A 411 10.39 22.99 -9.03
C TRP A 411 10.72 24.47 -8.75
N TYR A 412 12.00 24.79 -8.51
CA TYR A 412 12.46 26.15 -8.22
C TYR A 412 12.41 27.06 -9.45
N THR A 413 12.63 26.52 -10.65
CA THR A 413 12.56 27.28 -11.92
C THR A 413 11.16 27.79 -12.27
N THR A 414 10.14 27.31 -11.57
CA THR A 414 8.74 27.75 -11.76
C THR A 414 8.36 28.93 -10.85
N MET A 415 9.33 29.45 -10.08
CA MET A 415 9.14 30.57 -9.16
C MET A 415 9.40 31.92 -9.84
N ASP A 416 8.58 32.92 -9.48
CA ASP A 416 8.90 34.34 -9.72
C ASP A 416 9.93 34.83 -8.68
N GLU A 417 10.68 35.89 -8.99
CA GLU A 417 11.81 36.38 -8.15
C GLU A 417 11.39 36.90 -6.75
N ASP A 418 10.10 37.22 -6.52
CA ASP A 418 9.58 37.88 -5.30
C ASP A 418 8.74 36.97 -4.38
N VAL A 419 9.03 35.68 -4.33
CA VAL A 419 8.18 34.68 -3.65
C VAL A 419 8.63 34.39 -2.20
N ASP A 420 7.75 34.55 -1.19
CA ASP A 420 8.01 34.18 0.23
C ASP A 420 8.25 32.66 0.38
N SER A 421 9.12 32.28 1.32
CA SER A 421 9.41 30.91 1.79
C SER A 421 8.18 30.02 2.07
N ARG A 422 7.04 30.59 2.48
CA ARG A 422 5.79 29.81 2.64
C ARG A 422 5.25 29.33 1.30
N THR A 423 5.41 30.16 0.28
CA THR A 423 5.01 29.86 -1.09
C THR A 423 5.99 28.88 -1.75
N GLU A 424 7.27 28.85 -1.34
CA GLU A 424 8.23 27.82 -1.80
C GLU A 424 7.78 26.40 -1.47
N GLY A 425 7.38 26.16 -0.21
CA GLY A 425 6.91 24.85 0.23
C GLY A 425 5.65 24.43 -0.53
N GLU A 426 4.75 25.38 -0.81
CA GLU A 426 3.55 25.16 -1.62
C GLU A 426 3.89 24.79 -3.08
N ILE A 427 4.80 25.53 -3.71
CA ILE A 427 5.24 25.27 -5.09
C ILE A 427 5.92 23.91 -5.18
N ARG A 428 6.81 23.58 -4.25
CA ARG A 428 7.49 22.29 -4.17
C ARG A 428 6.49 21.13 -3.99
N ALA A 429 5.58 21.25 -3.04
CA ALA A 429 4.55 20.24 -2.81
C ALA A 429 3.64 20.06 -4.03
N LYS A 430 3.26 21.15 -4.69
CA LYS A 430 2.46 21.12 -5.93
C LYS A 430 3.22 20.48 -7.09
N TYR A 431 4.52 20.72 -7.23
CA TYR A 431 5.36 20.08 -8.24
C TYR A 431 5.44 18.57 -8.03
N ILE A 432 5.74 18.13 -6.80
CA ILE A 432 5.81 16.70 -6.45
C ILE A 432 4.44 16.04 -6.66
N TYR A 433 3.36 16.69 -6.22
CA TYR A 433 2.00 16.22 -6.45
C TYR A 433 1.67 16.11 -7.95
N GLY A 434 2.11 17.07 -8.77
CA GLY A 434 1.99 17.01 -10.23
C GLY A 434 2.65 15.75 -10.81
N LYS A 435 3.82 15.37 -10.30
CA LYS A 435 4.50 14.12 -10.69
C LYS A 435 3.75 12.86 -10.25
N VAL A 436 3.07 12.88 -9.12
CA VAL A 436 2.16 11.79 -8.71
C VAL A 436 0.95 11.73 -9.66
N MET A 437 0.35 12.86 -10.00
CA MET A 437 -0.77 12.93 -10.93
C MET A 437 -0.41 12.43 -12.33
N GLU A 438 0.77 12.80 -12.85
CA GLU A 438 1.28 12.31 -14.14
C GLU A 438 1.39 10.78 -14.18
N GLN A 439 1.89 10.15 -13.11
CA GLN A 439 1.99 8.68 -13.05
C GLN A 439 0.62 8.04 -12.80
N TYR A 440 -0.21 8.64 -11.94
CA TYR A 440 -1.54 8.14 -11.64
C TYR A 440 -2.41 8.10 -12.90
N ALA A 441 -2.34 9.12 -13.76
CA ALA A 441 -3.04 9.16 -15.04
C ALA A 441 -2.64 8.00 -15.99
N LYS A 442 -1.42 7.47 -15.88
CA LYS A 442 -0.97 6.32 -16.68
C LYS A 442 -1.49 4.99 -16.14
N ILE A 443 -1.55 4.85 -14.81
CA ILE A 443 -1.81 3.56 -14.16
C ILE A 443 -3.25 3.40 -13.66
N GLY A 444 -4.01 4.48 -13.48
CA GLY A 444 -5.31 4.48 -12.80
C GLY A 444 -6.36 3.55 -13.44
N ASP A 445 -6.36 3.46 -14.77
CA ASP A 445 -7.31 2.64 -15.53
C ASP A 445 -7.13 1.12 -15.30
N CYS A 446 -6.03 0.67 -14.69
CA CYS A 446 -5.84 -0.75 -14.39
C CYS A 446 -6.89 -1.33 -13.42
N MET A 447 -7.49 -0.47 -12.59
CA MET A 447 -8.48 -0.86 -11.57
C MET A 447 -9.87 -1.13 -12.16
N ASP A 448 -10.20 -0.51 -13.30
CA ASP A 448 -11.51 -0.64 -13.93
C ASP A 448 -11.60 -1.99 -14.66
N ASN A 449 -12.39 -2.92 -14.11
CA ASN A 449 -12.58 -4.26 -14.70
C ASN A 449 -13.39 -4.24 -16.01
N ASP A 450 -14.17 -3.18 -16.27
CA ASP A 450 -15.04 -3.08 -17.44
C ASP A 450 -14.32 -2.49 -18.67
N ARG A 451 -13.11 -1.95 -18.48
CA ARG A 451 -12.26 -1.42 -19.55
C ARG A 451 -11.22 -2.45 -20.01
N GLU A 452 -10.64 -2.22 -21.17
CA GLU A 452 -9.45 -2.96 -21.59
C GLU A 452 -8.23 -2.46 -20.81
N ALA A 453 -7.43 -3.37 -20.25
CA ALA A 453 -6.21 -3.00 -19.54
C ALA A 453 -5.09 -2.74 -20.56
N PHE A 454 -4.90 -1.48 -20.95
CA PHE A 454 -3.75 -1.07 -21.75
C PHE A 454 -2.44 -1.20 -20.93
N LEU A 455 -1.32 -1.43 -21.62
CA LEU A 455 0.02 -1.39 -21.03
C LEU A 455 0.73 -0.11 -21.50
N PRO A 456 0.78 0.95 -20.68
CA PRO A 456 1.42 2.20 -21.05
C PRO A 456 2.93 2.05 -21.28
N GLU A 457 3.50 2.95 -22.07
CA GLU A 457 4.95 3.06 -22.22
C GLU A 457 5.62 3.28 -20.85
N GLY A 458 6.76 2.60 -20.64
CA GLY A 458 7.47 2.63 -19.36
C GLY A 458 6.84 1.77 -18.26
N CYS A 459 5.70 1.11 -18.51
CA CYS A 459 5.10 0.17 -17.56
C CYS A 459 5.39 -1.29 -17.92
N VAL A 460 5.41 -2.16 -16.90
CA VAL A 460 5.44 -3.62 -17.06
C VAL A 460 4.31 -4.27 -16.26
N ARG A 461 3.93 -5.49 -16.63
CA ARG A 461 3.03 -6.31 -15.81
C ARG A 461 3.84 -6.93 -14.66
N PRO A 462 3.46 -6.70 -13.39
CA PRO A 462 4.12 -7.36 -12.27
C PRO A 462 3.83 -8.86 -12.29
N VAL A 463 4.81 -9.66 -11.89
CA VAL A 463 4.63 -11.12 -11.79
C VAL A 463 4.27 -11.48 -10.35
N LYS A 464 3.28 -12.34 -10.18
CA LYS A 464 2.91 -12.87 -8.87
C LYS A 464 4.07 -13.70 -8.30
N ALA A 465 4.74 -13.18 -7.28
CA ALA A 465 5.89 -13.84 -6.65
C ALA A 465 5.51 -14.75 -5.48
N TRP A 466 4.28 -14.68 -4.99
CA TRP A 466 3.78 -15.48 -3.86
C TRP A 466 2.61 -16.39 -4.27
N PRO A 467 2.57 -17.64 -3.77
CA PRO A 467 1.57 -18.64 -4.18
C PRO A 467 0.11 -18.29 -3.81
#